data_AF-A0A9P1GVF6-F1
#
_entry.id   AF-A0A9P1GVF6-F1
#
_cell.length_a   1.000
_cell.length_b   1.000
_cell.length_c   1.000
_cell.angle_alpha   90.00
_cell.angle_beta   90.00
_cell.angle_gamma   90.00
#
_symmetry.space_group_name_H-M   'P 1'
#
loop_
_entity.id
_entity.type
_entity.pdbx_description
1 polymer ?
#
loop_
_entity_poly.entity_id
_entity_poly.type
_entity_poly.pdbx_seq_one_letter_code
_entity_poly.pdbx_strand_id
1 'polypeptide(L)'
;MSHMVACTNVRHRSMKLIVSGATGFLATEVIRQSLQRPEITSVVAVSRRPITAPQGADPSKLKNLVLKDFNHYSEADKRSLPGPKDASGEYMNWPGTK
;
A
#
# COMPACT_ATOMS: atom_id res chain seq x y z
N MET A 1 6.77 12.92 -37.84
CA MET A 1 7.99 12.62 -37.08
C MET A 1 7.60 11.80 -35.87
N SER A 2 7.41 10.49 -36.09
CA SER A 2 7.13 9.53 -35.04
C SER A 2 8.45 8.88 -34.64
N HIS A 3 8.98 9.25 -33.47
CA HIS A 3 10.03 8.50 -32.77
C HIS A 3 9.34 7.81 -31.59
N MET A 4 9.22 6.48 -31.62
CA MET A 4 10.19 5.52 -31.09
C MET A 4 10.01 5.28 -29.57
N VAL A 5 9.16 4.28 -29.28
CA VAL A 5 9.39 3.12 -28.41
C VAL A 5 10.08 3.35 -27.04
N ALA A 6 9.31 3.11 -25.97
CA ALA A 6 9.80 2.33 -24.84
C ALA A 6 8.85 1.14 -24.65
N CYS A 7 9.38 -0.07 -24.87
CA CYS A 7 8.72 -1.32 -24.57
C CYS A 7 8.65 -1.46 -23.03
N THR A 8 7.68 -0.86 -22.37
CA THR A 8 7.43 -1.10 -20.93
C THR A 8 6.60 -2.37 -20.77
N ASN A 9 7.16 -3.51 -21.20
CA ASN A 9 6.59 -4.82 -20.87
C ASN A 9 6.90 -5.16 -19.40
N VAL A 10 6.54 -4.25 -18.49
CA VAL A 10 6.25 -4.59 -17.10
C VAL A 10 4.93 -5.34 -17.20
N ARG A 11 4.97 -6.66 -17.06
CA ARG A 11 3.74 -7.44 -16.85
C ARG A 11 2.95 -6.70 -15.77
N HIS A 12 1.76 -6.19 -16.10
CA HIS A 12 0.85 -5.50 -15.16
C HIS A 12 0.39 -6.52 -14.11
N ARG A 13 1.29 -6.92 -13.21
CA ARG A 13 0.89 -7.43 -11.91
C ARG A 13 0.25 -6.23 -11.22
N SER A 14 -1.00 -6.36 -10.81
CA SER A 14 -1.69 -5.33 -10.03
C SER A 14 -0.82 -4.99 -8.81
N MET A 15 -0.02 -3.92 -8.89
CA MET A 15 0.93 -3.60 -7.84
C MET A 15 0.18 -3.02 -6.66
N LYS A 16 0.53 -3.53 -5.47
CA LYS A 16 -0.03 -3.13 -4.19
C LYS A 16 1.10 -2.63 -3.31
N LEU A 17 0.94 -1.46 -2.72
CA LEU A 17 1.91 -0.83 -1.84
C LEU A 17 1.38 -0.82 -0.41
N ILE A 18 2.23 -1.15 0.57
CA ILE A 18 1.92 -1.00 2.00
C ILE A 18 2.86 0.07 2.56
N VAL A 19 2.31 1.09 3.24
CA VAL A 19 3.09 2.18 3.84
C VAL A 19 2.80 2.23 5.35
N SER A 20 3.77 1.86 6.17
CA SER A 20 3.69 2.01 7.63
C SER A 20 4.08 3.42 8.07
N GLY A 21 3.46 3.93 9.14
CA GLY A 21 3.73 5.29 9.61
C GLY A 21 3.17 6.35 8.67
N ALA A 22 2.01 6.07 8.07
CA ALA A 22 1.42 6.86 7.00
C ALA A 22 1.05 8.31 7.36
N THR A 23 1.12 8.70 8.64
CA THR A 23 0.92 10.08 9.11
C THR A 23 2.19 10.94 9.05
N GLY A 24 3.35 10.34 8.74
CA GLY A 24 4.62 11.08 8.66
C GLY A 24 4.71 11.95 7.41
N PHE A 25 5.52 13.02 7.48
CA PHE A 25 5.69 13.97 6.37
C PHE A 25 6.11 13.28 5.06
N LEU A 26 7.12 12.41 5.12
CA LEU A 26 7.59 11.64 3.97
C LEU A 26 6.54 10.63 3.47
N ALA A 27 5.86 9.96 4.40
CA ALA A 27 4.88 8.95 4.06
C ALA A 27 3.67 9.56 3.33
N THR A 28 3.24 10.76 3.72
CA THR A 28 2.17 11.50 3.03
C THR A 28 2.52 11.75 1.57
N GLU A 29 3.76 12.16 1.26
CA GLU A 29 4.17 12.41 -0.12
C GLU A 29 4.32 11.11 -0.92
N VAL A 30 4.86 10.06 -0.30
CA VAL A 30 4.92 8.72 -0.92
C VAL A 30 3.50 8.25 -1.28
N ILE A 31 2.52 8.43 -0.39
CA ILE A 31 1.12 8.08 -0.65
C ILE A 31 0.56 8.94 -1.79
N ARG A 32 0.77 10.26 -1.74
CA ARG A 32 0.29 11.18 -2.79
C ARG A 32 0.78 10.76 -4.17
N GLN A 33 2.08 10.54 -4.33
CA GLN A 33 2.67 10.12 -5.60
C GLN A 33 2.18 8.72 -6.00
N SER A 34 2.05 7.81 -5.04
CA SER A 34 1.60 6.44 -5.32
C SER A 34 0.19 6.40 -5.88
N LEU A 35 -0.72 7.20 -5.34
CA LEU A 35 -2.11 7.26 -5.80
C LEU A 35 -2.24 7.87 -7.22
N GLN A 36 -1.32 8.75 -7.60
CA GLN A 36 -1.28 9.35 -8.94
C GLN A 36 -0.74 8.42 -10.03
N ARG A 37 -0.03 7.34 -9.64
CA ARG A 37 0.56 6.42 -10.60
C ARG A 37 -0.47 5.38 -11.07
N PRO A 38 -0.56 5.12 -12.39
CA PRO A 38 -1.47 4.11 -12.93
C PRO A 38 -0.97 2.69 -12.68
N GLU A 39 0.34 2.49 -12.51
CA GLU A 39 0.90 1.15 -12.21
C GLU A 39 0.52 0.66 -10.80
N ILE A 40 0.24 1.57 -9.88
CA ILE A 40 -0.14 1.27 -8.50
C ILE A 40 -1.66 1.19 -8.43
N THR A 41 -2.15 -0.01 -8.16
CA THR A 41 -3.59 -0.31 -8.16
C THR A 41 -4.21 -0.24 -6.76
N SER A 42 -3.38 -0.32 -5.71
CA SER A 42 -3.86 -0.20 -4.32
C SER A 42 -2.71 0.24 -3.41
N VAL A 43 -3.02 1.12 -2.46
CA VAL A 43 -2.13 1.58 -1.40
C VAL A 43 -2.81 1.30 -0.06
N VAL A 44 -2.17 0.50 0.80
CA VAL A 44 -2.60 0.26 2.17
C VAL A 44 -1.72 1.06 3.12
N ALA A 45 -2.29 2.11 3.66
CA ALA A 45 -1.64 2.96 4.65
C ALA A 45 -1.90 2.42 6.05
N VAL A 46 -0.84 2.12 6.78
CA VAL A 46 -0.92 1.66 8.17
C VAL A 46 -0.53 2.81 9.09
N SER A 47 -1.44 3.17 9.99
CA SER A 47 -1.31 4.36 10.81
C SER A 47 -1.97 4.17 12.17
N ARG A 48 -1.59 4.99 13.15
CA ARG A 48 -2.25 5.02 14.47
C ARG A 48 -3.47 5.93 14.54
N ARG A 49 -3.74 6.66 13.45
CA ARG A 49 -4.80 7.67 13.36
C ARG A 49 -5.40 7.62 11.97
N PRO A 50 -6.70 7.87 11.81
CA PRO A 50 -7.30 7.99 10.48
C PRO A 50 -6.52 8.95 9.58
N ILE A 51 -6.25 8.54 8.34
CA ILE A 51 -5.71 9.41 7.30
C ILE A 51 -6.72 9.56 6.18
N THR A 52 -6.68 10.71 5.52
CA THR A 52 -7.44 10.99 4.31
C THR A 52 -6.50 11.01 3.11
N ALA A 53 -7.05 10.78 1.92
CA ALA A 53 -6.28 10.91 0.71
C ALA A 53 -5.80 12.37 0.54
N PRO A 54 -4.53 12.59 0.14
CA PRO A 54 -4.04 13.92 -0.21
C PRO A 54 -4.84 14.53 -1.38
N GLN A 55 -4.87 15.85 -1.47
CA GLN A 55 -5.53 16.54 -2.59
C GLN A 55 -4.88 16.17 -3.95
N GLY A 56 -5.72 16.02 -4.98
CA GLY A 56 -5.25 15.70 -6.34
C GLY A 56 -4.79 14.26 -6.55
N ALA A 57 -5.14 13.35 -5.63
CA ALA A 57 -4.89 11.92 -5.73
C ALA A 57 -6.22 11.13 -5.82
N ASP A 58 -6.18 9.93 -6.39
CA ASP A 58 -7.34 9.04 -6.46
C ASP A 58 -7.56 8.34 -5.10
N PRO A 59 -8.62 8.70 -4.34
CA PRO A 59 -8.88 8.13 -3.03
C PRO A 59 -9.33 6.66 -3.09
N SER A 60 -9.83 6.18 -4.24
CA SER A 60 -10.36 4.81 -4.36
C SER A 60 -9.28 3.74 -4.21
N LYS A 61 -8.04 4.10 -4.51
CA LYS A 61 -6.85 3.24 -4.36
C LYS A 61 -6.36 3.17 -2.91
N LEU A 62 -6.72 4.15 -2.07
CA LEU A 62 -6.24 4.27 -0.70
C LEU A 62 -7.13 3.45 0.26
N LYS A 63 -6.50 2.55 1.00
CA LYS A 63 -7.09 1.87 2.16
C LYS A 63 -6.31 2.26 3.39
N ASN A 64 -6.99 2.69 4.44
CA ASN A 64 -6.34 3.01 5.69
C ASN A 64 -6.61 1.91 6.72
N LEU A 65 -5.54 1.30 7.23
CA LEU A 65 -5.56 0.36 8.33
C LEU A 65 -5.12 1.09 9.60
N VAL A 66 -6.07 1.33 10.51
CA VAL A 66 -5.81 2.05 11.76
C VAL A 66 -5.47 1.04 12.86
N LEU A 67 -4.22 1.02 13.30
CA LEU A 67 -3.73 0.16 14.36
C LEU A 67 -3.45 0.96 15.61
N LYS A 68 -3.83 0.46 16.79
CA LYS A 68 -3.46 1.11 18.06
C LYS A 68 -1.99 0.90 18.39
N ASP A 69 -1.45 -0.27 18.06
CA ASP A 69 -0.07 -0.66 18.31
C ASP A 69 0.48 -1.40 17.08
N PHE A 70 1.69 -1.05 16.64
CA PHE A 70 2.36 -1.73 15.54
C PHE A 70 2.98 -3.06 15.97
N ASN A 71 3.11 -3.32 17.27
CA ASN A 71 3.55 -4.62 17.78
C ASN A 71 2.40 -5.62 17.91
N HIS A 72 1.15 -5.22 17.66
CA HIS A 72 0.00 -6.09 17.85
C HIS A 72 -0.98 -5.92 16.69
N TYR A 73 -0.87 -6.82 15.71
CA TYR A 73 -1.81 -6.93 14.61
C TYR A 73 -2.88 -7.96 14.97
N SER A 74 -4.15 -7.56 14.98
CA SER A 74 -5.23 -8.54 15.11
C SER A 74 -5.32 -9.41 13.86
N GLU A 75 -5.92 -10.60 13.96
CA GLU A 75 -6.15 -11.47 12.80
C GLU A 75 -6.98 -10.79 11.69
N ALA A 76 -7.89 -9.89 12.07
CA ALA A 76 -8.65 -9.07 11.14
C ALA A 76 -7.75 -8.08 10.36
N ASP A 77 -6.79 -7.45 11.05
CA ASP A 77 -5.84 -6.52 10.46
C ASP A 77 -4.88 -7.23 9.50
N LYS A 78 -4.36 -8.38 9.92
CA LYS A 78 -3.52 -9.26 9.07
C LYS A 78 -4.29 -9.65 7.81
N ARG A 79 -5.59 -9.96 7.93
CA ARG A 79 -6.44 -10.33 6.78
C ARG A 79 -6.61 -9.20 5.76
N SER A 80 -6.59 -7.96 6.22
CA SER A 80 -6.77 -6.76 5.38
C SER A 80 -5.52 -6.39 4.56
N LEU A 81 -4.33 -6.85 4.97
CA LEU A 81 -3.08 -6.53 4.32
C LEU A 81 -2.88 -7.36 3.03
N PRO A 82 -2.40 -6.74 1.94
CA PRO A 82 -2.03 -7.45 0.74
C PRO A 82 -0.64 -8.08 0.91
N GLY A 83 -0.57 -9.24 1.56
CA GLY A 83 0.65 -10.04 1.70
C GLY A 83 0.64 -11.29 0.81
N PRO A 84 1.81 -11.88 0.50
CA PRO A 84 1.87 -13.27 0.08
C PRO A 84 1.34 -14.12 1.23
N LYS A 85 0.33 -14.93 0.94
CA LYS A 85 -0.05 -16.03 1.83
C LYS A 85 0.97 -17.13 1.61
N ASP A 86 1.41 -17.77 2.68
CA ASP A 86 2.17 -19.00 2.53
C ASP A 86 1.27 -20.12 1.97
N ALA A 87 1.87 -21.28 1.67
CA ALA A 87 1.15 -22.40 1.08
C ALA A 87 0.03 -22.97 1.99
N SER A 88 0.06 -22.67 3.30
CA SER A 88 -0.97 -22.99 4.29
C SER A 88 -2.15 -22.00 4.30
N GLY A 89 -2.07 -20.91 3.51
CA GLY A 89 -3.07 -19.84 3.54
C GLY A 89 -2.92 -18.91 4.74
N GLU A 90 -1.85 -19.08 5.52
CA GLU A 90 -1.47 -18.24 6.65
C GLU A 90 -0.73 -17.00 6.11
N TYR A 91 -0.93 -15.85 6.75
CA TYR A 91 -0.25 -14.63 6.35
C TYR A 91 1.22 -14.80 6.70
N MET A 92 2.11 -14.57 5.71
CA MET A 92 3.56 -14.58 5.97
C MET A 92 3.86 -13.82 7.26
N ASN A 93 4.65 -14.44 8.13
CA ASN A 93 5.25 -13.80 9.29
C ASN A 93 6.17 -12.69 8.76
N TRP A 94 5.58 -11.52 8.53
CA TRP A 94 6.26 -10.36 7.99
C TRP A 94 7.26 -9.91 9.06
N PRO A 95 8.53 -9.63 8.73
CA PRO A 95 9.52 -9.27 9.75
C PRO A 95 9.17 -8.02 10.56
N GLY A 96 8.17 -7.24 10.12
CA GLY A 96 7.58 -6.12 10.86
C GLY A 96 6.38 -6.46 11.76
N THR A 97 5.90 -7.70 11.79
CA THR A 97 4.89 -8.19 12.74
C THR A 97 5.60 -9.09 13.75
N LYS A 98 6.13 -8.50 14.82
CA LYS A 98 6.70 -9.26 15.95
C LYS A 98 5.60 -9.76 16.88
#